data_AF-A0A3M3XBE3-F1
#
_entry.id   AF-A0A3M3XBE3-F1
#
_cell.length_a   1.000
_cell.length_b   1.000
_cell.length_c   1.000
_cell.angle_alpha   90.00
_cell.angle_beta   90.00
_cell.angle_gamma   90.00
#
_symmetry.space_group_name_H-M   'P 1'
#
loop_
_entity.id
_entity.type
_entity.pdbx_description
1 polymer ?
#
loop_
_entity_poly.entity_id
_entity_poly.type
_entity_poly.pdbx_seq_one_letter_code
_entity_poly.pdbx_strand_id
1 'polypeptide(L)'
;EERTNYPLTLSVNDEGAGFSLTVQAISSIDAQQVCAYMQTALEGVVSALEQSSEMPLAGLSVVPAAEREQLVFGLNATALDYP
;
A
#
# COMPACT_ATOMS: atom_id res chain seq x y z
N GLU A 1 15.46 -21.20 5.55
CA GLU A 1 14.11 -20.77 5.97
C GLU A 1 14.21 -20.01 7.28
N GLU A 2 14.03 -18.70 7.23
CA GLU A 2 13.89 -17.86 8.41
C GLU A 2 12.42 -17.88 8.83
N ARG A 3 12.07 -18.71 9.82
CA ARG A 3 10.70 -18.78 10.36
C ARG A 3 10.54 -17.68 11.41
N THR A 4 10.11 -16.50 10.99
CA THR A 4 9.68 -15.45 11.90
C THR A 4 8.37 -15.88 12.57
N ASN A 5 8.26 -15.75 13.90
CA ASN A 5 7.01 -15.99 14.65
C ASN A 5 5.98 -14.87 14.43
N TYR A 6 6.06 -14.16 13.29
CA TYR A 6 5.24 -13.00 12.97
C TYR A 6 4.32 -13.33 11.79
N PRO A 7 3.02 -12.99 11.88
CA PRO A 7 2.06 -13.31 10.83
C PRO A 7 2.33 -12.56 9.52
N LEU A 8 3.11 -11.47 9.58
CA LEU A 8 3.53 -10.66 8.45
C LEU A 8 4.95 -10.14 8.71
N THR A 9 5.81 -10.28 7.72
CA THR A 9 7.15 -9.70 7.66
C THR A 9 7.29 -8.99 6.33
N LEU A 10 7.74 -7.74 6.35
CA LEU A 10 8.08 -6.95 5.16
C LEU A 10 9.55 -6.56 5.27
N SER A 11 10.31 -6.84 4.22
CA SER A 11 11.70 -6.46 4.08
C SER A 11 11.86 -5.53 2.87
N VAL A 12 12.51 -4.40 3.09
CA VAL A 12 12.91 -3.48 2.02
C VAL A 12 14.40 -3.71 1.78
N ASN A 13 14.77 -4.12 0.58
CA ASN A 13 16.14 -4.38 0.20
C ASN A 13 16.62 -3.28 -0.74
N ASP A 14 17.74 -2.64 -0.41
CA ASP A 14 18.42 -1.67 -1.26
C ASP A 14 19.38 -2.44 -2.18
N GLU A 15 19.11 -2.41 -3.49
CA GLU A 15 19.91 -3.07 -4.52
C GLU A 15 20.86 -2.08 -5.23
N GLY A 16 21.01 -0.86 -4.71
CA GLY A 16 21.86 0.21 -5.22
C GLY A 16 21.26 0.98 -6.40
N ALA A 17 20.58 0.30 -7.33
CA ALA A 17 19.86 0.93 -8.44
C ALA A 17 18.37 1.16 -8.14
N GLY A 18 17.89 0.66 -7.00
CA GLY A 18 16.50 0.74 -6.59
C GLY A 18 16.25 -0.06 -5.31
N PHE A 19 14.97 -0.15 -4.94
CA PHE A 19 14.52 -0.92 -3.78
C PHE A 19 13.64 -2.08 -4.22
N SER A 20 13.82 -3.25 -3.60
CA SER A 20 12.89 -4.38 -3.71
C SER A 20 12.16 -4.61 -2.39
N LEU A 21 10.89 -5.00 -2.51
CA LEU A 21 10.02 -5.31 -1.39
C LEU A 21 9.78 -6.81 -1.34
N THR A 22 10.13 -7.43 -0.22
CA THR A 22 9.83 -8.84 0.05
C THR A 22 8.82 -8.94 1.17
N VAL A 23 7.65 -9.49 0.87
CA VAL A 23 6.60 -9.75 1.87
C VAL A 23 6.52 -11.24 2.14
N GLN A 24 6.62 -11.61 3.41
CA GLN A 24 6.34 -12.95 3.91
C GLN A 24 5.13 -12.85 4.82
N ALA A 25 4.02 -13.47 4.43
CA ALA A 25 2.79 -13.45 5.20
C ALA A 25 2.23 -14.86 5.36
N ILE A 26 1.49 -15.09 6.43
CA ILE A 26 0.68 -16.31 6.58
C ILE A 26 -0.43 -16.33 5.52
N SER A 27 -0.94 -17.51 5.19
CA SER A 27 -1.91 -17.72 4.10
C SER A 27 -3.22 -16.93 4.24
N SER A 28 -3.56 -16.45 5.44
CA SER A 28 -4.74 -15.61 5.67
C SER A 28 -4.53 -14.13 5.32
N ILE A 29 -3.30 -13.73 4.98
CA ILE A 29 -2.94 -12.36 4.60
C ILE A 29 -2.49 -12.40 3.15
N ASP A 30 -3.10 -11.55 2.32
CA ASP A 30 -2.67 -11.37 0.94
C ASP A 30 -1.37 -10.54 0.92
N ALA A 31 -0.25 -11.24 0.75
CA ALA A 31 1.08 -10.64 0.68
C ALA A 31 1.23 -9.67 -0.50
N GLN A 32 0.53 -9.92 -1.62
CA GLN A 32 0.59 -9.06 -2.80
C GLN A 32 -0.13 -7.74 -2.54
N GLN A 33 -1.29 -7.77 -1.90
CA GLN A 33 -2.00 -6.57 -1.47
C GLN A 33 -1.18 -5.74 -0.48
N VAL A 34 -0.54 -6.38 0.50
CA VAL A 34 0.34 -5.69 1.44
C VAL A 34 1.52 -5.04 0.71
N CYS A 35 2.12 -5.74 -0.26
CA CYS A 35 3.19 -5.19 -1.09
C CYS A 35 2.72 -3.96 -1.87
N ALA A 36 1.53 -4.02 -2.48
CA ALA A 36 0.94 -2.90 -3.22
C ALA A 36 0.67 -1.69 -2.31
N TYR A 37 0.11 -1.89 -1.12
CA TYR A 37 -0.08 -0.82 -0.14
C TYR A 37 1.25 -0.15 0.24
N MET A 38 2.27 -0.97 0.52
CA MET A 38 3.59 -0.45 0.91
C MET A 38 4.25 0.31 -0.24
N GLN A 39 4.14 -0.20 -1.47
CA GLN A 39 4.64 0.49 -2.65
C GLN A 39 3.98 1.86 -2.81
N THR A 40 2.64 1.92 -2.76
CA THR A 40 1.90 3.20 -2.87
C THR A 40 2.28 4.17 -1.74
N ALA A 41 2.44 3.67 -0.51
CA ALA A 41 2.87 4.50 0.61
C ALA A 41 4.28 5.08 0.38
N LEU A 42 5.24 4.25 -0.05
CA LEU A 42 6.62 4.68 -0.32
C LEU A 42 6.68 5.68 -1.48
N GLU A 43 5.94 5.44 -2.57
CA GLU A 43 5.80 6.38 -3.69
C GLU A 43 5.23 7.73 -3.21
N GLY A 44 4.24 7.70 -2.32
CA GLY A 44 3.68 8.88 -1.68
C GLY A 44 4.70 9.63 -0.82
N VAL A 45 5.49 8.91 -0.01
CA VAL A 45 6.56 9.49 0.81
C VAL A 45 7.62 10.15 -0.08
N VAL A 46 8.11 9.47 -1.11
CA VAL A 46 9.10 10.03 -2.04
C VAL A 46 8.55 11.28 -2.73
N SER A 47 7.32 11.21 -3.24
CA SER A 47 6.66 12.35 -3.89
C SER A 47 6.50 13.54 -2.95
N ALA A 48 6.16 13.29 -1.69
CA ALA A 48 6.03 14.34 -0.68
C ALA A 48 7.38 14.96 -0.32
N LEU A 49 8.43 14.15 -0.18
CA LEU A 49 9.79 14.63 0.07
C LEU A 49 10.34 15.47 -1.10
N GLU A 50 10.02 15.11 -2.34
CA GLU A 50 10.41 15.87 -3.54
C GLU A 50 9.68 17.22 -3.64
N GLN A 51 8.41 17.28 -3.23
CA GLN A 51 7.58 18.48 -3.39
C GLN A 51 7.67 19.42 -2.18
N SER A 52 7.57 18.90 -0.96
CA SER A 52 7.62 19.67 0.29
C SER A 52 7.78 18.76 1.50
N SER A 53 8.96 18.85 2.13
CA SER A 53 9.33 18.05 3.32
C SER A 53 8.45 18.29 4.57
N GLU A 54 7.58 19.30 4.54
CA GLU A 54 6.66 19.65 5.64
C GLU A 54 5.30 18.93 5.54
N MET A 55 5.06 18.10 4.52
CA MET A 55 3.80 17.38 4.38
C MET A 55 3.61 16.39 5.54
N PRO A 56 2.48 16.45 6.28
CA PRO A 56 2.19 15.49 7.33
C PRO A 56 2.02 14.08 6.77
N LEU A 57 2.61 13.08 7.43
CA LEU A 57 2.47 11.66 7.06
C LEU A 57 1.01 11.20 6.96
N ALA A 58 0.11 11.78 7.76
CA ALA A 58 -1.32 11.48 7.72
C ALA A 58 -2.02 11.86 6.40
N GLY A 59 -1.40 12.72 5.58
CA GLY A 59 -1.92 13.09 4.27
C GLY A 59 -1.56 12.09 3.15
N LEU A 60 -0.69 11.12 3.43
CA LEU A 60 -0.23 10.16 2.44
C LEU A 60 -1.28 9.06 2.22
N SER A 61 -1.64 8.84 0.95
CA SER A 61 -2.48 7.71 0.58
C SER A 61 -1.65 6.44 0.59
N VAL A 62 -2.11 5.43 1.34
CA VAL A 62 -1.52 4.09 1.36
C VAL A 62 -2.28 3.14 0.43
N VAL A 63 -3.51 3.49 0.03
CA VAL A 63 -4.37 2.64 -0.81
C VAL A 63 -4.03 2.82 -2.29
N PRO A 64 -3.73 1.75 -3.05
CA PRO A 64 -3.54 1.78 -4.48
C PRO A 64 -4.71 2.43 -5.20
N ALA A 65 -4.42 3.14 -6.30
CA ALA A 65 -5.43 3.85 -7.07
C ALA A 65 -6.58 2.93 -7.53
N ALA A 66 -6.26 1.74 -8.03
CA ALA A 66 -7.26 0.78 -8.51
C ALA A 66 -8.21 0.30 -7.40
N GLU A 67 -7.69 0.08 -6.19
CA GLU A 67 -8.51 -0.30 -5.05
C GLU A 67 -9.34 0.88 -4.54
N ARG A 68 -8.75 2.08 -4.51
CA ARG A 68 -9.48 3.31 -4.18
C ARG A 68 -10.69 3.50 -5.10
N GLU A 69 -10.54 3.25 -6.40
CA GLU A 69 -11.67 3.31 -7.35
C GLU A 69 -12.77 2.28 -7.02
N GLN A 70 -12.39 1.05 -6.70
CA GLN A 70 -13.37 0.04 -6.28
C GLN A 70 -14.08 0.41 -4.98
N LEU A 71 -13.35 0.97 -4.00
CA LEU A 71 -13.93 1.43 -2.73
C LEU A 71 -14.90 2.59 -2.97
N VAL A 72 -14.50 3.60 -3.75
CA VAL A 72 -15.28 4.83 -3.95
C VAL A 72 -16.46 4.63 -4.89
N PHE A 73 -16.30 3.87 -5.98
CA PHE A 73 -17.32 3.74 -7.01
C PHE A 73 -17.99 2.36 -7.02
N GLY A 74 -17.22 1.29 -6.82
CA GLY A 74 -17.76 -0.08 -6.86
C GLY A 74 -18.63 -0.39 -5.64
N LEU A 75 -18.05 -0.31 -4.44
CA LEU A 75 -18.75 -0.67 -3.20
C LEU A 75 -19.82 0.34 -2.78
N ASN A 76 -19.67 1.61 -3.18
CA ASN A 76 -20.65 2.66 -2.90
C ASN A 76 -21.69 2.83 -4.03
N ALA A 77 -21.78 1.90 -4.99
CA ALA A 77 -22.80 1.87 -6.04
C ALA A 77 -24.20 1.49 -5.48
N THR A 78 -24.68 2.26 -4.50
CA THR A 78 -26.00 2.12 -3.87
C THR A 78 -27.03 3.07 -4.49
N ALA A 79 -26.67 3.75 -5.59
CA ALA A 79 -27.57 4.60 -6.34
C ALA A 79 -28.74 3.77 -6.89
N LEU A 80 -29.90 3.94 -6.27
CA LEU A 80 -31.17 3.43 -6.74
C LEU A 80 -31.96 4.60 -7.30
N ASP A 81 -32.59 4.38 -8.46
CA ASP A 81 -33.55 5.34 -9.00
C ASP A 81 -34.69 5.49 -7.99
N TYR A 82 -34.93 6.73 -7.55
CA TYR A 82 -35.94 7.04 -6.54
C TYR A 82 -37.33 7.10 -7.22
N PRO A 83 -38.34 6.37 -6.72
CA PRO A 83 -39.71 6.48 -7.22
C PRO A 83 -40.43 7.76 -6.79
#